data_AF-A0A953MEQ8-F1
#
_entry.id   AF-A0A953MEQ8-F1
#
_cell.length_a   1.000
_cell.length_b   1.000
_cell.length_c   1.000
_cell.angle_alpha   90.00
_cell.angle_beta   90.00
_cell.angle_gamma   90.00
#
_symmetry.space_group_name_H-M   'P 1'
#
loop_
_entity.id
_entity.type
_entity.pdbx_description
1 polymer ?
#
loop_
_entity_poly.entity_id
_entity_poly.type
_entity_poly.pdbx_seq_one_letter_code
_entity_poly.pdbx_strand_id
1 'polypeptide(L)'
;MYIKFSERAGEHYLLKDFLNSDPSSISVFQNYGINYSCNGDKTLKDVCTENGIDMNEVYLKLTEAGKKDSEEIEKFYKWDLRKLTDYLIETHETEIKQGAFSISKNLEKTSTTFGSDFKELKEIESTFTQMLKEILNHINNEEKFLFHVIRYLVDCKKFDEKPRISGFKTVKNPISKMESDHTKSDENLLRIKSLIKELEKNNEIPSEIISLIEEIKEFDKKFQFHLHIENNILFPKAIELEIELLKN
;
A
#
# COMPACT_ATOMS: atom_id res chain seq x y z
N MET A 1 7.72 19.66 14.11
CA MET A 1 7.84 20.99 13.49
C MET A 1 7.55 20.77 12.02
N TYR A 2 6.32 21.04 11.58
CA TYR A 2 5.89 20.77 10.21
C TYR A 2 6.74 21.62 9.26
N ILE A 3 7.47 20.95 8.37
CA ILE A 3 8.15 21.65 7.28
C ILE A 3 7.03 22.25 6.43
N LYS A 4 6.90 23.57 6.43
CA LYS A 4 6.13 24.24 5.38
C LYS A 4 6.92 24.02 4.11
N PHE A 5 6.54 23.00 3.36
CA PHE A 5 6.94 22.86 1.98
C PHE A 5 6.69 24.23 1.33
N SER A 6 7.60 24.70 0.47
CA SER A 6 7.35 25.89 -0.37
C SER A 6 7.07 25.43 -1.79
N GLU A 7 6.15 26.08 -2.52
CA GLU A 7 5.74 25.68 -3.89
C GLU A 7 6.94 25.47 -4.82
N ARG A 8 8.01 26.27 -4.65
CA ARG A 8 9.25 26.16 -5.46
C ARG A 8 10.22 25.07 -5.03
N ALA A 9 10.11 24.54 -3.81
CA ALA A 9 10.89 23.39 -3.33
C ALA A 9 10.11 22.06 -3.44
N GLY A 10 8.79 22.14 -3.51
CA GLY A 10 7.81 21.06 -3.69
C GLY A 10 8.18 20.04 -4.78
N GLU A 11 8.74 20.54 -5.89
CA GLU A 11 9.06 19.77 -7.08
C GLU A 11 10.13 18.68 -6.90
N HIS A 12 10.98 18.81 -5.88
CA HIS A 12 12.09 17.89 -5.64
C HIS A 12 11.89 16.97 -4.43
N TYR A 13 10.82 17.17 -3.65
CA TYR A 13 10.54 16.30 -2.52
C TYR A 13 10.05 14.94 -2.99
N LEU A 14 10.62 13.91 -2.37
CA LEU A 14 10.19 12.54 -2.56
C LEU A 14 8.86 12.34 -1.82
N LEU A 15 8.02 11.43 -2.30
CA LEU A 15 6.75 11.12 -1.61
C LEU A 15 6.99 10.76 -0.14
N LYS A 16 8.07 10.02 0.18
CA LYS A 16 8.45 9.70 1.56
C LYS A 16 8.79 10.91 2.42
N ASP A 17 9.26 12.02 1.83
CA ASP A 17 9.58 13.23 2.60
C ASP A 17 8.31 13.86 3.16
N PHE A 18 7.20 13.82 2.40
CA PHE A 18 5.88 14.24 2.87
C PHE A 18 5.37 13.33 3.98
N LEU A 19 5.45 12.01 3.79
CA LEU A 19 5.01 11.03 4.79
C LEU A 19 5.75 11.18 6.13
N ASN A 20 7.08 11.37 6.06
CA ASN A 20 7.93 11.53 7.24
C ASN A 20 7.71 12.87 7.96
N SER A 21 7.35 13.92 7.21
CA SER A 21 7.14 15.26 7.77
C SER A 21 5.73 15.45 8.33
N ASP A 22 4.74 14.86 7.64
CA ASP A 22 3.32 14.96 7.97
C ASP A 22 2.57 13.70 7.49
N PRO A 23 2.28 12.76 8.39
CA PRO A 23 1.55 11.55 8.06
C PRO A 23 0.15 11.80 7.45
N SER A 24 -0.48 12.97 7.68
CA SER A 24 -1.76 13.31 7.05
C SER A 24 -1.69 13.38 5.51
N SER A 25 -0.49 13.50 4.94
CA SER A 25 -0.25 13.43 3.50
C SER A 25 -0.73 12.13 2.85
N ILE A 26 -0.84 11.03 3.62
CA ILE A 26 -1.43 9.77 3.16
C ILE A 26 -2.84 9.95 2.62
N SER A 27 -3.71 10.61 3.40
CA SER A 27 -5.12 10.84 3.03
C SER A 27 -5.20 11.66 1.73
N VAL A 28 -4.31 12.64 1.58
CA VAL A 28 -4.22 13.45 0.36
C VAL A 28 -3.79 12.58 -0.82
N PHE A 29 -2.71 11.80 -0.70
CA PHE A 29 -2.25 10.92 -1.78
C PHE A 29 -3.32 9.90 -2.19
N GLN A 30 -4.03 9.30 -1.23
CA GLN A 30 -5.15 8.39 -1.51
C GLN A 30 -6.27 9.07 -2.30
N ASN A 31 -6.62 10.32 -1.98
CA ASN A 31 -7.67 11.06 -2.68
C ASN A 31 -7.30 11.40 -4.13
N TYR A 32 -6.01 11.57 -4.42
CA TYR A 32 -5.51 11.79 -5.78
C TYR A 32 -5.07 10.50 -6.49
N GLY A 33 -5.21 9.33 -5.85
CA GLY A 33 -4.79 8.05 -6.42
C GLY A 33 -3.27 7.90 -6.56
N ILE A 34 -2.49 8.71 -5.84
CA ILE A 34 -1.03 8.66 -5.80
C ILE A 34 -0.61 7.45 -4.96
N ASN A 35 0.09 6.49 -5.57
CA ASN A 35 0.70 5.41 -4.82
C ASN A 35 1.99 5.91 -4.13
N TYR A 36 1.88 6.19 -2.83
CA TYR A 36 2.99 6.58 -1.96
C TYR A 36 3.63 5.39 -1.22
N SER A 37 2.99 4.22 -1.20
CA SER A 37 3.41 3.07 -0.40
C SER A 37 4.64 2.35 -0.98
N CYS A 38 4.71 2.22 -2.31
CA CYS A 38 5.80 1.57 -3.04
C CYS A 38 6.69 2.56 -3.80
N ASN A 39 6.20 3.78 -4.07
CA ASN A 39 6.94 4.81 -4.81
C ASN A 39 7.46 5.95 -3.91
N GLY A 40 7.80 5.64 -2.66
CA GLY A 40 8.32 6.63 -1.70
C GLY A 40 9.53 7.42 -2.22
N ASP A 41 10.31 6.83 -3.14
CA ASP A 41 11.50 7.42 -3.76
C ASP A 41 11.23 8.20 -5.06
N LYS A 42 9.97 8.30 -5.52
CA LYS A 42 9.60 9.19 -6.62
C LYS A 42 9.31 10.59 -6.11
N THR A 43 9.56 11.60 -6.94
CA THR A 43 9.15 12.97 -6.60
C THR A 43 7.64 13.15 -6.79
N LEU A 44 7.04 14.07 -6.04
CA LEU A 44 5.63 14.43 -6.24
C LEU A 44 5.38 14.91 -7.69
N LYS A 45 6.33 15.67 -8.26
CA LYS A 45 6.25 16.18 -9.63
C LYS A 45 6.19 15.05 -10.67
N ASP A 46 7.08 14.07 -10.56
CA ASP A 46 7.13 12.95 -11.50
C ASP A 46 5.81 12.18 -11.46
N VAL A 47 5.32 11.86 -10.26
CA VAL A 47 4.08 11.11 -10.09
C VAL A 47 2.87 11.90 -10.58
N CYS A 48 2.77 13.20 -10.30
CA CYS A 48 1.69 14.03 -10.84
C CYS A 48 1.73 14.09 -12.37
N THR A 49 2.92 14.25 -12.96
CA THR A 49 3.11 14.32 -14.42
C THR A 49 2.73 13.00 -15.10
N GLU A 50 3.23 11.88 -14.58
CA GLU A 50 2.95 10.53 -15.10
C GLU A 50 1.45 10.19 -15.08
N ASN A 51 0.71 10.70 -14.09
CA ASN A 51 -0.69 10.36 -13.86
C ASN A 51 -1.68 11.42 -14.35
N GLY A 52 -1.20 12.53 -14.91
CA GLY A 52 -2.03 13.66 -15.36
C GLY A 52 -2.78 14.35 -14.22
N ILE A 53 -2.16 14.43 -13.03
CA ILE A 53 -2.72 15.06 -11.83
C ILE A 53 -2.21 16.50 -11.75
N ASP A 54 -3.08 17.46 -11.42
CA ASP A 54 -2.66 18.83 -11.14
C ASP A 54 -1.87 18.89 -9.82
N MET A 55 -0.55 19.05 -9.94
CA MET A 55 0.35 19.14 -8.80
C MET A 55 0.00 20.30 -7.86
N ASN A 56 -0.50 21.43 -8.37
CA ASN A 56 -0.84 22.57 -7.52
C ASN A 56 -2.02 22.25 -6.62
N GLU A 57 -3.03 21.54 -7.14
CA GLU A 57 -4.18 21.10 -6.33
C GLU A 57 -3.75 20.13 -5.22
N VAL A 58 -2.92 19.13 -5.56
CA VAL A 58 -2.37 18.18 -4.57
C VAL A 58 -1.62 18.93 -3.48
N TYR A 59 -0.78 19.88 -3.89
CA TYR A 59 0.04 20.66 -3.00
C TYR A 59 -0.80 21.52 -2.04
N LEU A 60 -1.82 22.20 -2.55
CA LEU A 60 -2.77 22.94 -1.71
C LEU A 60 -3.41 22.02 -0.68
N LYS A 61 -3.88 20.83 -1.08
CA LYS A 61 -4.46 19.86 -0.15
C LYS A 61 -3.48 19.34 0.88
N LEU A 62 -2.22 19.12 0.52
CA LEU A 62 -1.16 18.77 1.47
C LEU A 62 -0.96 19.87 2.52
N THR A 63 -1.07 21.15 2.15
CA THR A 63 -0.94 22.26 3.11
C THR A 63 -2.18 22.47 4.00
N GLU A 64 -3.35 22.02 3.53
CA GLU A 64 -4.62 22.10 4.26
C GLU A 64 -4.86 20.89 5.17
N ALA A 65 -4.13 19.78 4.98
CA ALA A 65 -4.29 18.56 5.75
C ALA A 65 -4.12 18.80 7.26
N GLY A 66 -5.05 18.24 8.05
CA GLY A 66 -5.24 18.59 9.46
C GLY A 66 -4.52 17.65 10.43
N LYS A 67 -4.24 18.17 11.64
CA LYS A 67 -3.59 17.41 12.74
C LYS A 67 -4.29 16.09 13.13
N LYS A 68 -5.60 15.98 12.97
CA LYS A 68 -6.36 14.80 13.40
C LYS A 68 -5.98 13.55 12.60
N ASP A 69 -5.82 13.70 11.29
CA ASP A 69 -5.41 12.59 10.41
C ASP A 69 -3.96 12.17 10.69
N SER A 70 -3.10 13.12 11.10
CA SER A 70 -1.73 12.85 11.56
C SER A 70 -1.70 11.94 12.79
N GLU A 71 -2.53 12.19 13.81
CA GLU A 71 -2.51 11.41 15.06
C GLU A 71 -2.90 9.93 14.86
N GLU A 72 -3.88 9.67 13.97
CA GLU A 72 -4.30 8.30 13.66
C GLU A 72 -3.20 7.47 12.98
N ILE A 73 -2.34 8.12 12.21
CA ILE A 73 -1.25 7.46 11.48
C ILE A 73 0.04 7.43 12.33
N GLU A 74 0.32 8.48 13.08
CA GLU A 74 1.48 8.57 13.99
C GLU A 74 1.52 7.43 15.01
N LYS A 75 0.36 6.88 15.39
CA LYS A 75 0.30 5.77 16.35
C LYS A 75 1.11 4.56 15.86
N PHE A 76 1.13 4.28 14.56
CA PHE A 76 1.83 3.12 13.98
C PHE A 76 3.35 3.26 14.11
N TYR A 77 3.89 4.46 13.94
CA TYR A 77 5.32 4.75 14.15
C TYR A 77 5.77 4.49 15.59
N LYS A 78 4.84 4.63 16.55
CA LYS A 78 5.08 4.40 17.99
C LYS A 78 4.87 2.94 18.41
N TRP A 79 4.25 2.11 17.58
CA TRP A 79 4.02 0.70 17.90
C TRP A 79 5.33 -0.09 17.79
N ASP A 80 5.45 -1.10 18.64
CA ASP A 80 6.51 -2.10 18.53
C ASP A 80 6.22 -3.09 17.39
N LEU A 81 7.25 -3.83 17.00
CA LEU A 81 7.18 -4.81 15.91
C LEU A 81 6.14 -5.91 16.15
N ARG A 82 5.91 -6.35 17.41
CA ARG A 82 4.92 -7.39 17.69
C ARG A 82 3.52 -6.85 17.44
N LYS A 83 3.21 -5.68 18.00
CA LYS A 83 1.93 -5.01 17.81
C LYS A 83 1.65 -4.68 16.33
N LEU A 84 2.67 -4.25 15.58
CA LEU A 84 2.56 -4.05 14.13
C LEU A 84 2.21 -5.35 13.41
N THR A 85 2.91 -6.46 13.69
CA THR A 85 2.58 -7.75 13.07
C THR A 85 1.21 -8.27 13.45
N ASP A 86 0.78 -8.12 14.72
CA ASP A 86 -0.56 -8.55 15.15
C ASP A 86 -1.67 -7.77 14.41
N TYR A 87 -1.49 -6.45 14.29
CA TYR A 87 -2.41 -5.60 13.53
C TYR A 87 -2.47 -5.99 12.04
N LEU A 88 -1.33 -6.20 11.39
CA LEU A 88 -1.30 -6.56 9.97
C LEU A 88 -2.00 -7.91 9.71
N ILE A 89 -1.74 -8.92 10.56
CA ILE A 89 -2.43 -10.21 10.51
C ILE A 89 -3.94 -10.05 10.64
N GLU A 90 -4.41 -9.19 11.53
CA GLU A 90 -5.85 -8.91 11.66
C GLU A 90 -6.41 -8.27 10.39
N THR A 91 -5.73 -7.26 9.83
CA THR A 91 -6.15 -6.58 8.59
C THR A 91 -6.11 -7.48 7.35
N HIS A 92 -5.23 -8.50 7.32
CA HIS A 92 -5.21 -9.47 6.23
C HIS A 92 -6.55 -10.15 6.06
N GLU A 93 -7.20 -10.53 7.15
CA GLU A 93 -8.50 -11.20 7.10
C GLU A 93 -9.64 -10.20 6.92
N THR A 94 -9.69 -9.17 7.77
CA THR A 94 -10.86 -8.28 7.89
C THR A 94 -10.97 -7.26 6.76
N GLU A 95 -9.85 -6.91 6.12
CA GLU A 95 -9.83 -5.88 5.07
C GLU A 95 -9.36 -6.46 3.74
N ILE A 96 -8.19 -7.10 3.70
CA ILE A 96 -7.54 -7.46 2.42
C ILE A 96 -8.18 -8.69 1.78
N LYS A 97 -8.21 -9.84 2.46
CA LYS A 97 -8.78 -11.09 1.91
C LYS A 97 -10.28 -10.93 1.66
N GLN A 98 -11.04 -10.44 2.65
CA GLN A 98 -12.49 -10.24 2.51
C GLN A 98 -12.82 -9.26 1.37
N GLY A 99 -12.14 -8.11 1.30
CA GLY A 99 -12.33 -7.14 0.23
C GLY A 99 -12.00 -7.73 -1.14
N ALA A 100 -10.87 -8.42 -1.27
CA ALA A 100 -10.47 -9.01 -2.55
C ALA A 100 -11.40 -10.14 -3.00
N PHE A 101 -11.89 -10.98 -2.09
CA PHE A 101 -12.88 -12.00 -2.44
C PHE A 101 -14.22 -11.41 -2.86
N SER A 102 -14.68 -10.34 -2.18
CA SER A 102 -15.91 -9.63 -2.56
C SER A 102 -15.80 -9.05 -3.97
N ILE A 103 -14.72 -8.32 -4.25
CA ILE A 103 -14.47 -7.73 -5.56
C ILE A 103 -14.37 -8.80 -6.64
N SER A 104 -13.65 -9.90 -6.39
CA SER A 104 -13.52 -10.98 -7.38
C SER A 104 -14.88 -11.56 -7.77
N LYS A 105 -15.77 -11.78 -6.80
CA LYS A 105 -17.12 -12.28 -7.05
C LYS A 105 -17.98 -11.26 -7.80
N ASN A 106 -17.89 -9.98 -7.43
CA ASN A 106 -18.65 -8.92 -8.08
C ASN A 106 -18.15 -8.65 -9.50
N LEU A 107 -16.84 -8.76 -9.75
CA LEU A 107 -16.24 -8.73 -11.09
C LEU A 107 -16.79 -9.85 -11.96
N GLU A 108 -16.72 -11.11 -11.52
CA GLU A 108 -17.24 -12.25 -12.30
C GLU A 108 -18.71 -12.04 -12.70
N LYS A 109 -19.54 -11.63 -11.74
CA LYS A 109 -20.96 -11.35 -11.99
C LYS A 109 -21.15 -10.21 -13.00
N THR A 110 -20.50 -9.07 -12.78
CA THR A 110 -20.64 -7.88 -13.61
C THR A 110 -20.08 -8.10 -15.02
N SER A 111 -18.94 -8.75 -15.16
CA SER A 111 -18.36 -9.13 -16.45
C SER A 111 -19.23 -10.12 -17.22
N THR A 112 -19.89 -11.05 -16.54
CA THR A 112 -20.85 -11.98 -17.17
C THR A 112 -22.05 -11.23 -17.76
N THR A 113 -22.58 -10.25 -17.04
CA THR A 113 -23.76 -9.49 -17.47
C THR A 113 -23.43 -8.42 -18.52
N PHE A 114 -22.34 -7.68 -18.34
CA PHE A 114 -22.05 -6.45 -19.08
C PHE A 114 -20.80 -6.53 -19.98
N GLY A 115 -20.02 -7.61 -19.93
CA GLY A 115 -18.72 -7.72 -20.61
C GLY A 115 -18.78 -7.84 -22.14
N SER A 116 -19.98 -7.92 -22.76
CA SER A 116 -20.13 -7.72 -24.22
C SER A 116 -20.06 -6.25 -24.60
N ASP A 117 -20.63 -5.39 -23.76
CA ASP A 117 -20.85 -3.98 -24.02
C ASP A 117 -19.70 -3.14 -23.43
N PHE A 118 -19.14 -3.59 -22.31
CA PHE A 118 -18.03 -2.98 -21.59
C PHE A 118 -16.84 -3.95 -21.58
N LYS A 119 -16.01 -3.89 -22.63
CA LYS A 119 -14.95 -4.89 -22.88
C LYS A 119 -13.83 -4.85 -21.84
N GLU A 120 -13.58 -3.68 -21.27
CA GLU A 120 -12.58 -3.43 -20.24
C GLU A 120 -12.86 -4.27 -18.98
N LEU A 121 -14.13 -4.59 -18.68
CA LEU A 121 -14.50 -5.41 -17.51
C LEU A 121 -13.81 -6.78 -17.51
N LYS A 122 -13.68 -7.42 -18.68
CA LYS A 122 -13.01 -8.73 -18.81
C LYS A 122 -11.52 -8.63 -18.48
N GLU A 123 -10.89 -7.53 -18.86
CA GLU A 123 -9.49 -7.32 -18.56
C GLU A 123 -9.28 -6.95 -17.09
N ILE A 124 -10.17 -6.15 -16.50
CA ILE A 124 -10.17 -5.87 -15.05
C ILE A 124 -10.34 -7.17 -14.28
N GLU A 125 -11.31 -8.01 -14.65
CA GLU A 125 -11.55 -9.32 -14.02
C GLU A 125 -10.32 -10.22 -14.08
N SER A 126 -9.72 -10.36 -15.26
CA SER A 126 -8.52 -11.18 -15.44
C SER A 126 -7.34 -10.67 -14.60
N THR A 127 -7.10 -9.35 -14.63
CA THR A 127 -6.01 -8.71 -13.89
C THR A 127 -6.20 -8.86 -12.38
N PHE A 128 -7.43 -8.60 -11.90
CA PHE A 128 -7.75 -8.71 -10.48
C PHE A 128 -7.69 -10.17 -9.99
N THR A 129 -8.15 -11.13 -10.80
CA THR A 129 -8.09 -12.56 -10.47
C THR A 129 -6.65 -13.05 -10.34
N GLN A 130 -5.75 -12.57 -11.20
CA GLN A 130 -4.32 -12.84 -11.08
C GLN A 130 -3.76 -12.23 -9.79
N MET A 131 -4.03 -10.94 -9.56
CA MET A 131 -3.58 -10.22 -8.37
C MET A 131 -4.06 -10.89 -7.08
N LEU A 132 -5.31 -11.37 -7.02
CA LEU A 132 -5.85 -12.08 -5.86
C LEU A 132 -5.01 -13.33 -5.52
N LYS A 133 -4.61 -14.13 -6.52
CA LYS A 133 -3.76 -15.31 -6.28
C LYS A 133 -2.40 -14.92 -5.72
N GLU A 134 -1.84 -13.84 -6.23
CA GLU A 134 -0.55 -13.30 -5.78
C GLU A 134 -0.63 -12.77 -4.34
N ILE A 135 -1.67 -11.98 -4.02
CA ILE A 135 -1.94 -11.47 -2.67
C ILE A 135 -2.11 -12.61 -1.66
N LEU A 136 -2.88 -13.65 -1.98
CA LEU A 136 -3.09 -14.77 -1.06
C LEU A 136 -1.80 -15.55 -0.78
N ASN A 137 -0.97 -15.76 -1.79
CA ASN A 137 0.34 -16.39 -1.61
C ASN A 137 1.30 -15.48 -0.82
N HIS A 138 1.28 -14.18 -1.12
CA HIS A 138 2.07 -13.16 -0.44
C HIS A 138 1.76 -13.14 1.06
N ILE A 139 0.49 -12.94 1.44
CA ILE A 139 0.04 -12.95 2.84
C ILE A 139 0.44 -14.24 3.55
N ASN A 140 0.32 -15.39 2.88
CA ASN A 140 0.73 -16.67 3.47
C ASN A 140 2.24 -16.70 3.80
N ASN A 141 3.09 -16.09 2.98
CA ASN A 141 4.53 -15.99 3.25
C ASN A 141 4.81 -15.01 4.39
N GLU A 142 4.08 -13.92 4.48
CA GLU A 142 4.21 -12.98 5.59
C GLU A 142 3.84 -13.62 6.92
N GLU A 143 2.62 -14.15 7.00
CA GLU A 143 2.06 -14.74 8.22
C GLU A 143 2.87 -15.95 8.69
N LYS A 144 3.26 -16.86 7.78
CA LYS A 144 3.92 -18.12 8.15
C LYS A 144 5.44 -18.04 8.22
N PHE A 145 6.04 -16.99 7.67
CA PHE A 145 7.50 -16.88 7.64
C PHE A 145 8.01 -15.52 8.10
N LEU A 146 7.73 -14.43 7.38
CA LEU A 146 8.37 -13.14 7.66
C LEU A 146 8.01 -12.62 9.05
N PHE A 147 6.73 -12.63 9.43
CA PHE A 147 6.30 -12.13 10.73
C PHE A 147 6.83 -12.99 11.89
N HIS A 148 7.02 -14.29 11.68
CA HIS A 148 7.71 -15.15 12.66
C HIS A 148 9.18 -14.77 12.82
N VAL A 149 9.88 -14.47 11.72
CA VAL A 149 11.27 -14.00 11.77
C VAL A 149 11.36 -12.67 12.52
N ILE A 150 10.46 -11.72 12.23
CA ILE A 150 10.43 -10.42 12.92
C ILE A 150 10.19 -10.61 14.42
N ARG A 151 9.24 -11.46 14.81
CA ARG A 151 8.97 -11.79 16.21
C ARG A 151 10.17 -12.46 16.91
N TYR A 152 10.88 -13.32 16.19
CA TYR A 152 12.11 -13.94 16.68
C TYR A 152 13.19 -12.89 17.00
N LEU A 153 13.39 -11.89 16.13
CA LEU A 153 14.32 -10.78 16.42
C LEU A 153 13.91 -10.01 17.69
N VAL A 154 12.60 -9.78 17.88
CA VAL A 154 12.10 -9.14 19.12
C VAL A 154 12.41 -10.00 20.36
N ASP A 155 12.27 -11.31 20.26
CA ASP A 155 12.63 -12.23 21.35
C ASP A 155 14.14 -12.19 21.64
N CYS A 156 14.98 -12.21 20.61
CA CYS A 156 16.42 -12.05 20.77
C CYS A 156 16.78 -10.78 21.53
N LYS A 157 16.16 -9.63 21.20
CA LYS A 157 16.35 -8.38 21.97
C LYS A 157 15.89 -8.49 23.41
N LYS A 158 14.74 -9.12 23.64
CA LYS A 158 14.18 -9.29 24.98
C LYS A 158 15.07 -10.15 25.89
N PHE A 159 15.73 -11.15 25.33
CA PHE A 159 16.55 -12.11 26.08
C PHE A 159 18.07 -11.85 25.96
N ASP A 160 18.47 -10.74 25.34
CA ASP A 160 19.88 -10.38 25.08
C ASP A 160 20.66 -11.48 24.34
N GLU A 161 19.99 -12.09 23.34
CA GLU A 161 20.55 -13.15 22.52
C GLU A 161 20.92 -12.65 21.13
N LYS A 162 22.02 -13.19 20.56
CA LYS A 162 22.34 -12.97 19.15
C LYS A 162 21.46 -13.86 18.25
N PRO A 163 20.83 -13.30 17.21
CA PRO A 163 19.98 -14.06 16.32
C PRO A 163 20.78 -15.08 15.51
N ARG A 164 20.26 -16.30 15.39
CA ARG A 164 20.88 -17.40 14.62
C ARG A 164 20.28 -17.45 13.22
N ILE A 165 20.88 -16.70 12.30
CA ILE A 165 20.29 -16.37 10.99
C ILE A 165 20.65 -17.34 9.84
N SER A 166 20.98 -18.60 10.15
CA SER A 166 21.65 -19.52 9.21
C SER A 166 20.88 -19.86 7.93
N GLY A 167 19.55 -19.66 7.88
CA GLY A 167 18.71 -19.98 6.72
C GLY A 167 18.50 -18.85 5.71
N PHE A 168 18.32 -17.60 6.15
CA PHE A 168 17.97 -16.46 5.29
C PHE A 168 19.04 -15.35 5.25
N LYS A 169 20.16 -15.53 5.96
CA LYS A 169 21.31 -14.60 6.10
C LYS A 169 20.97 -13.27 6.80
N THR A 170 19.93 -12.57 6.35
CA THR A 170 19.43 -11.29 6.88
C THR A 170 17.93 -11.19 6.63
N VAL A 171 17.19 -10.59 7.55
CA VAL A 171 15.76 -10.27 7.39
C VAL A 171 15.47 -9.42 6.15
N LYS A 172 16.47 -8.68 5.65
CA LYS A 172 16.36 -7.89 4.42
C LYS A 172 16.05 -8.74 3.19
N ASN A 173 16.53 -9.98 3.12
CA ASN A 173 16.31 -10.85 1.96
C ASN A 173 14.83 -11.20 1.77
N PRO A 174 14.11 -11.76 2.76
CA PRO A 174 12.68 -12.00 2.61
C PRO A 174 11.88 -10.71 2.47
N ILE A 175 12.27 -9.61 3.13
CA ILE A 175 11.65 -8.28 2.93
C ILE A 175 11.74 -7.83 1.47
N SER A 176 12.90 -7.95 0.84
CA SER A 176 13.08 -7.52 -0.57
C SER A 176 12.17 -8.33 -1.52
N LYS A 177 11.88 -9.58 -1.18
CA LYS A 177 10.91 -10.40 -1.92
C LYS A 177 9.47 -9.90 -1.70
N MET A 178 9.10 -9.52 -0.49
CA MET A 178 7.79 -8.94 -0.19
C MET A 178 7.60 -7.61 -0.94
N GLU A 179 8.57 -6.70 -0.88
CA GLU A 179 8.56 -5.41 -1.60
C GLU A 179 8.41 -5.59 -3.13
N SER A 180 9.04 -6.64 -3.69
CA SER A 180 8.85 -6.99 -5.10
C SER A 180 7.43 -7.48 -5.42
N ASP A 181 6.78 -8.20 -4.51
CA ASP A 181 5.40 -8.65 -4.67
C ASP A 181 4.42 -7.48 -4.46
N HIS A 182 4.75 -6.51 -3.60
CA HIS A 182 4.01 -5.25 -3.45
C HIS A 182 4.03 -4.43 -4.73
N THR A 183 5.21 -4.27 -5.33
CA THR A 183 5.38 -3.52 -6.59
C THR A 183 4.53 -4.11 -7.72
N LYS A 184 4.50 -5.45 -7.85
CA LYS A 184 3.64 -6.12 -8.84
C LYS A 184 2.16 -5.92 -8.57
N SER A 185 1.74 -6.02 -7.31
CA SER A 185 0.35 -5.78 -6.93
C SER A 185 -0.07 -4.34 -7.26
N ASP A 186 0.82 -3.38 -7.05
CA ASP A 186 0.59 -2.00 -7.44
C ASP A 186 0.50 -1.79 -8.96
N GLU A 187 1.39 -2.42 -9.74
CA GLU A 187 1.32 -2.40 -11.21
C GLU A 187 -0.02 -2.94 -11.73
N ASN A 188 -0.53 -4.02 -11.12
CA ASN A 188 -1.86 -4.56 -11.42
C ASN A 188 -2.97 -3.56 -11.10
N LEU A 189 -2.92 -2.89 -9.94
CA LEU A 189 -3.89 -1.85 -9.56
C LEU A 189 -3.83 -0.63 -10.47
N LEU A 190 -2.64 -0.21 -10.89
CA LEU A 190 -2.48 0.86 -11.88
C LEU A 190 -3.09 0.47 -13.23
N ARG A 191 -2.91 -0.78 -13.67
CA ARG A 191 -3.58 -1.27 -14.88
C ARG A 191 -5.10 -1.23 -14.72
N ILE A 192 -5.64 -1.70 -13.61
CA ILE A 192 -7.08 -1.66 -13.32
C ILE A 192 -7.60 -0.21 -13.30
N LYS A 193 -6.90 0.72 -12.65
CA LYS A 193 -7.26 2.15 -12.65
C LYS A 193 -7.28 2.73 -14.06
N SER A 194 -6.34 2.34 -14.93
CA SER A 194 -6.33 2.79 -16.33
C SER A 194 -7.57 2.28 -17.09
N LEU A 195 -7.97 1.02 -16.88
CA LEU A 195 -9.15 0.43 -17.49
C LEU A 195 -10.45 1.06 -16.97
N ILE A 196 -10.51 1.39 -15.68
CA ILE A 196 -11.61 2.12 -15.07
C ILE A 196 -11.75 3.51 -15.71
N LYS A 197 -10.64 4.24 -15.93
CA LYS A 197 -10.67 5.53 -16.63
C LYS A 197 -11.21 5.42 -18.06
N GLU A 198 -10.93 4.31 -18.77
CA GLU A 198 -11.51 4.05 -20.09
C GLU A 198 -13.02 3.75 -20.00
N LEU A 199 -13.45 2.95 -19.01
CA LEU A 199 -14.88 2.71 -18.74
C LEU A 199 -15.63 4.02 -18.50
N GLU A 200 -15.07 4.89 -17.64
CA GLU A 200 -15.62 6.19 -17.24
C GLU A 200 -15.78 7.19 -18.40
N LYS A 201 -15.19 6.96 -19.58
CA LYS A 201 -15.44 7.77 -20.78
C LYS A 201 -16.82 7.50 -21.41
N ASN A 202 -17.45 6.38 -21.08
CA ASN A 202 -18.80 6.09 -21.54
C ASN A 202 -19.81 6.89 -20.70
N ASN A 203 -20.71 7.62 -21.36
CA ASN A 203 -21.68 8.47 -20.66
C ASN A 203 -22.84 7.69 -20.01
N GLU A 204 -22.96 6.39 -20.28
CA GLU A 204 -24.08 5.55 -19.83
C GLU A 204 -23.58 4.25 -19.18
N ILE A 205 -22.91 4.37 -18.04
CA ILE A 205 -22.40 3.21 -17.28
C ILE A 205 -23.50 2.71 -16.32
N PRO A 206 -23.89 1.42 -16.38
CA PRO A 206 -24.80 0.80 -15.43
C PRO A 206 -24.39 1.00 -13.97
N SER A 207 -25.37 1.14 -13.08
CA SER A 207 -25.16 1.35 -11.65
C SER A 207 -24.27 0.27 -11.00
N GLU A 208 -24.38 -0.96 -11.46
CA GLU A 208 -23.62 -2.11 -10.95
C GLU A 208 -22.14 -2.00 -11.26
N ILE A 209 -21.79 -1.43 -12.43
CA ILE A 209 -20.39 -1.16 -12.79
C ILE A 209 -19.86 -0.01 -11.92
N ILE A 210 -20.68 1.03 -11.67
CA ILE A 210 -20.31 2.15 -10.79
C ILE A 210 -20.01 1.64 -9.38
N SER A 211 -20.92 0.85 -8.79
CA SER A 211 -20.70 0.28 -7.46
C SER A 211 -19.46 -0.62 -7.39
N LEU A 212 -19.17 -1.39 -8.43
CA LEU A 212 -17.95 -2.20 -8.50
C LEU A 212 -16.68 -1.33 -8.55
N ILE A 213 -16.71 -0.25 -9.33
CA ILE A 213 -15.60 0.71 -9.42
C ILE A 213 -15.35 1.35 -8.04
N GLU A 214 -16.40 1.74 -7.32
CA GLU A 214 -16.30 2.30 -5.97
C GLU A 214 -15.71 1.28 -4.98
N GLU A 215 -16.12 0.02 -5.06
CA GLU A 215 -15.57 -1.07 -4.25
C GLU A 215 -14.07 -1.27 -4.50
N ILE A 216 -13.64 -1.28 -5.78
CA ILE A 216 -12.23 -1.37 -6.16
C ILE A 216 -11.42 -0.17 -5.64
N LYS A 217 -11.96 1.05 -5.78
CA LYS A 217 -11.31 2.28 -5.29
C LYS A 217 -11.12 2.26 -3.77
N GLU A 218 -12.11 1.78 -3.02
CA GLU A 218 -12.02 1.66 -1.57
C GLU A 218 -11.01 0.57 -1.13
N PHE A 219 -11.01 -0.57 -1.82
CA PHE A 219 -10.01 -1.61 -1.59
C PHE A 219 -8.59 -1.11 -1.85
N ASP A 220 -8.36 -0.42 -2.97
CA ASP A 220 -7.06 0.17 -3.29
C ASP A 220 -6.57 1.10 -2.17
N LYS A 221 -7.43 1.99 -1.64
CA LYS A 221 -7.04 2.85 -0.51
C LYS A 221 -6.56 2.07 0.71
N LYS A 222 -7.31 1.03 1.11
CA LYS A 222 -6.97 0.17 2.26
C LYS A 222 -5.70 -0.63 1.99
N PHE A 223 -5.58 -1.21 0.81
CA PHE A 223 -4.41 -1.99 0.40
C PHE A 223 -3.15 -1.11 0.36
N GLN A 224 -3.21 0.09 -0.21
CA GLN A 224 -2.09 1.03 -0.20
C GLN A 224 -1.68 1.44 1.22
N PHE A 225 -2.64 1.62 2.12
CA PHE A 225 -2.34 1.90 3.52
C PHE A 225 -1.69 0.71 4.22
N HIS A 226 -2.18 -0.50 3.99
CA HIS A 226 -1.60 -1.74 4.48
C HIS A 226 -0.12 -1.89 4.03
N LEU A 227 0.14 -1.74 2.72
CA LEU A 227 1.49 -1.74 2.16
C LEU A 227 2.36 -0.63 2.74
N HIS A 228 1.79 0.54 3.08
CA HIS A 228 2.54 1.61 3.72
C HIS A 228 3.04 1.20 5.10
N ILE A 229 2.18 0.59 5.94
CA ILE A 229 2.58 0.11 7.26
C ILE A 229 3.72 -0.91 7.14
N GLU A 230 3.70 -1.76 6.12
CA GLU A 230 4.76 -2.74 5.88
C GLU A 230 6.06 -2.10 5.39
N ASN A 231 6.02 -1.47 4.21
CA ASN A 231 7.19 -0.93 3.52
C ASN A 231 7.86 0.20 4.31
N ASN A 232 7.08 1.06 4.96
CA ASN A 232 7.59 2.30 5.51
C ASN A 232 7.71 2.29 7.04
N ILE A 233 7.14 1.28 7.72
CA ILE A 233 7.18 1.21 9.19
C ILE A 233 7.73 -0.14 9.67
N LEU A 234 7.07 -1.26 9.35
CA LEU A 234 7.44 -2.58 9.87
C LEU A 234 8.81 -3.02 9.35
N PHE A 235 9.02 -3.02 8.03
CA PHE A 235 10.24 -3.53 7.40
C PHE A 235 11.48 -2.73 7.81
N PRO A 236 11.48 -1.37 7.79
CA PRO A 236 12.62 -0.60 8.26
C PRO A 236 12.96 -0.87 9.72
N LYS A 237 11.96 -0.94 10.61
CA LYS A 237 12.15 -1.26 12.03
C LYS A 237 12.74 -2.65 12.24
N ALA A 238 12.31 -3.64 11.45
CA ALA A 238 12.83 -5.01 11.54
C ALA A 238 14.31 -5.09 11.10
N ILE A 239 14.67 -4.39 10.03
CA ILE A 239 16.06 -4.30 9.55
C ILE A 239 16.94 -3.59 10.59
N GLU A 240 16.48 -2.47 11.15
CA GLU A 240 17.21 -1.73 12.18
C GLU A 240 17.45 -2.60 13.43
N LEU A 241 16.44 -3.35 13.86
CA LEU A 241 16.56 -4.28 14.98
C LEU A 241 17.60 -5.38 14.73
N GLU A 242 17.60 -5.99 13.54
CA GLU A 242 18.61 -6.99 13.19
C GLU A 242 20.03 -6.40 13.24
N ILE A 243 20.21 -5.18 12.71
CA ILE A 243 21.50 -4.48 12.74
C ILE A 243 21.96 -4.20 14.17
N GLU A 244 21.06 -3.78 15.06
CA GLU A 244 21.34 -3.56 16.49
C GLU A 244 21.83 -4.85 17.16
N LEU A 245 21.11 -5.95 16.94
CA LEU A 245 21.40 -7.27 17.55
C LEU A 245 22.70 -7.91 17.04
N LEU A 246 23.16 -7.54 15.85
CA LEU A 246 24.42 -8.05 15.28
C LEU A 246 25.64 -7.21 15.66
N LYS A 247 25.44 -5.95 16.07
CA LYS A 247 26.52 -5.06 16.55
C LYS A 247 26.89 -5.33 18.01
N ASN A 248 25.89 -5.67 18.83
CA ASN A 248 26.07 -6.11 20.22
C ASN A 248 26.44 -7.60 20.24
#